data_AF-A0A2R6XXS3-F1
#
_entry.id   AF-A0A2R6XXS3-F1
#
_cell.length_a   1.000
_cell.length_b   1.000
_cell.length_c   1.000
_cell.angle_alpha   90.00
_cell.angle_beta   90.00
_cell.angle_gamma   90.00
#
_symmetry.space_group_name_H-M   'P 1'
#
loop_
_entity.id
_entity.type
_entity.pdbx_description
1 polymer ?
#
loop_
_entity_poly.entity_id
_entity_poly.type
_entity_poly.pdbx_seq_one_letter_code
_entity_poly.pdbx_strand_id
1 'polypeptide(L)'
;MAPIEIRTLFLGKLLSAFIPTMAITLGTFLLYGIVVNAAAYPMFGSLIFPTGNWFILIFWLIPILSICIIFLNVIISARVKTFQEAYQLGGMVVLPILLLMASQLTGFLFLNGWVLFLMGGILLAVNLWLLQVISKWNDRVVLTERQI
;
A
#
# COMPACT_ATOMS: atom_id res chain seq x y z
N MET A 1 -7.12 34.27 7.21
CA MET A 1 -6.34 33.06 7.54
C MET A 1 -5.82 32.52 6.23
N ALA A 2 -4.51 32.65 5.99
CA ALA A 2 -3.91 32.40 4.68
C ALA A 2 -4.28 30.99 4.16
N PRO A 3 -4.65 30.85 2.88
CA PRO A 3 -5.06 29.58 2.31
C PRO A 3 -3.81 28.71 2.16
N ILE A 4 -3.38 28.07 3.24
CA ILE A 4 -2.48 26.93 3.17
C ILE A 4 -3.29 25.86 2.46
N GLU A 5 -3.06 25.77 1.17
CA GLU A 5 -3.66 24.87 0.22
C GLU A 5 -3.81 23.49 0.88
N ILE A 6 -5.04 23.01 1.05
CA ILE A 6 -5.40 21.70 1.62
C ILE A 6 -4.47 20.59 1.08
N ARG A 7 -4.02 20.75 -0.17
CA ARG A 7 -3.01 19.95 -0.88
C ARG A 7 -1.67 19.79 -0.14
N THR A 8 -1.13 20.86 0.45
CA THR A 8 0.15 20.84 1.19
C THR A 8 0.02 20.08 2.52
N LEU A 9 -1.11 20.24 3.21
CA LEU A 9 -1.44 19.51 4.43
C LEU A 9 -1.63 18.02 4.14
N PHE A 10 -2.27 17.68 3.01
CA PHE A 10 -2.38 16.31 2.52
C PHE A 10 -1.02 15.70 2.16
N LEU A 11 -0.17 16.42 1.43
CA LEU A 11 1.18 15.95 1.08
C LEU A 11 2.06 15.76 2.32
N GLY A 12 1.97 16.66 3.30
CA GLY A 12 2.67 16.52 4.57
C GLY A 12 2.24 15.26 5.34
N LYS A 13 0.92 14.99 5.39
CA LYS A 13 0.37 13.79 6.03
C LYS A 13 0.75 12.51 5.28
N LEU A 14 0.73 12.54 3.95
CA LEU A 14 1.18 11.45 3.07
C LEU A 14 2.65 11.11 3.34
N LEU A 15 3.55 12.10 3.29
CA LEU A 15 4.98 11.90 3.52
C LEU A 15 5.27 11.44 4.94
N SER A 16 4.60 12.02 5.93
CA SER A 16 4.75 11.64 7.34
C SER A 16 4.33 10.20 7.62
N ALA A 17 3.36 9.65 6.88
CA ALA A 17 2.95 8.25 7.01
C ALA A 17 3.80 7.31 6.13
N PHE A 18 4.18 7.76 4.94
CA PHE A 18 4.93 6.96 3.97
C PHE A 18 6.34 6.61 4.46
N ILE A 19 7.05 7.58 5.04
CA ILE A 19 8.43 7.39 5.53
C ILE A 19 8.51 6.25 6.57
N PRO A 20 7.73 6.26 7.68
CA PRO A 20 7.79 5.18 8.65
C PRO A 20 7.30 3.85 8.07
N THR A 21 6.27 3.85 7.20
CA THR A 21 5.82 2.62 6.53
C THR A 21 6.93 1.98 5.68
N MET A 22 7.64 2.77 4.89
CA MET A 22 8.76 2.27 4.09
C MET A 22 9.94 1.82 4.95
N ALA A 23 10.27 2.56 6.01
CA ALA A 23 11.34 2.18 6.92
C ALA A 23 11.06 0.82 7.59
N ILE A 24 9.83 0.62 8.09
CA ILE A 24 9.41 -0.66 8.68
C ILE A 24 9.46 -1.77 7.62
N THR A 25 8.94 -1.51 6.42
CA THR A 25 8.89 -2.52 5.35
C THR A 25 10.29 -2.98 4.92
N LEU A 26 11.22 -2.04 4.75
CA LEU A 26 12.62 -2.35 4.45
C LEU A 26 13.29 -3.09 5.61
N GLY A 27 13.03 -2.69 6.86
CA GLY A 27 13.54 -3.37 8.05
C GLY A 27 13.05 -4.81 8.14
N THR A 28 11.75 -5.04 7.96
CA THR A 28 11.15 -6.38 7.93
C THR A 28 11.68 -7.22 6.78
N PHE A 29 11.89 -6.64 5.59
CA PHE A 29 12.50 -7.35 4.47
C PHE A 29 13.92 -7.83 4.79
N LEU A 30 14.76 -6.96 5.38
CA LEU A 30 16.12 -7.33 5.76
C LEU A 30 16.12 -8.44 6.80
N LEU A 31 15.30 -8.32 7.84
CA LEU A 31 15.14 -9.35 8.87
C LEU A 31 14.66 -10.68 8.28
N TYR A 32 13.66 -10.63 7.41
CA TYR A 32 13.14 -11.81 6.73
C TYR A 32 14.24 -12.48 5.88
N GLY A 33 14.98 -11.70 5.10
CA GLY A 33 16.10 -12.22 4.31
C GLY A 33 17.20 -12.87 5.15
N ILE A 34 17.53 -12.29 6.31
CA ILE A 34 18.50 -12.86 7.25
C ILE A 34 17.98 -14.18 7.83
N VAL A 35 16.73 -14.22 8.31
CA VAL A 35 16.12 -15.42 8.90
C VAL A 35 16.02 -16.54 7.87
N VAL A 36 15.55 -16.24 6.66
CA VAL A 36 15.45 -17.22 5.57
C VAL A 36 16.81 -17.74 5.16
N ASN A 37 17.80 -16.86 4.96
CA ASN A 37 19.14 -17.32 4.62
C ASN A 37 19.75 -18.14 5.76
N ALA A 38 19.61 -17.73 7.03
CA ALA A 38 20.12 -18.50 8.17
C ALA A 38 19.47 -19.88 8.30
N ALA A 39 18.15 -19.99 8.08
CA ALA A 39 17.43 -21.26 8.12
C ALA A 39 17.70 -22.16 6.89
N ALA A 40 17.90 -21.56 5.72
CA ALA A 40 18.10 -22.29 4.47
C ALA A 40 19.57 -22.66 4.20
N TYR A 41 20.54 -21.93 4.78
CA TYR A 41 21.97 -22.20 4.67
C TYR A 41 22.35 -23.66 5.02
N PRO A 42 21.88 -24.26 6.15
CA PRO A 42 22.18 -25.65 6.46
C PRO A 42 21.50 -26.67 5.53
N MET A 43 20.44 -26.29 4.80
CA MET A 43 19.71 -27.20 3.89
C MET A 43 20.21 -27.16 2.45
N PHE A 44 20.67 -25.99 1.96
CA PHE A 44 20.99 -25.78 0.54
C PHE A 44 22.42 -25.32 0.27
N GLY A 45 23.18 -24.91 1.30
CA GLY A 45 24.58 -24.47 1.14
C GLY A 45 24.78 -23.27 0.22
N SER A 46 23.73 -22.49 -0.07
CA SER A 46 23.76 -21.32 -0.95
C SER A 46 22.73 -20.28 -0.49
N LEU A 47 22.99 -19.01 -0.79
CA LEU A 47 22.06 -17.91 -0.53
C LEU A 47 20.89 -17.99 -1.51
N ILE A 48 19.76 -18.53 -1.05
CA ILE A 48 18.51 -18.64 -1.84
C ILE A 48 17.80 -17.27 -1.91
N PHE A 49 18.18 -16.34 -1.03
CA PHE A 49 17.57 -15.02 -0.90
C PHE A 49 18.61 -13.90 -1.05
N PRO A 50 18.31 -12.76 -1.73
CA PRO A 50 17.03 -12.37 -2.35
C PRO A 50 16.85 -12.82 -3.80
N THR A 51 15.64 -13.21 -4.19
CA THR A 51 15.28 -13.49 -5.60
C THR A 51 14.79 -12.23 -6.32
N GLY A 52 14.89 -12.19 -7.65
CA GLY A 52 14.51 -11.01 -8.46
C GLY A 52 13.07 -10.51 -8.23
N ASN A 53 12.16 -11.39 -7.83
CA ASN A 53 10.77 -11.07 -7.51
C ASN A 53 10.65 -10.11 -6.32
N TRP A 54 11.55 -10.20 -5.33
CA TRP A 54 11.54 -9.31 -4.16
C TRP A 54 11.83 -7.86 -4.50
N PHE A 55 12.70 -7.62 -5.47
CA PHE A 55 12.97 -6.26 -5.95
C PHE A 55 11.72 -5.63 -6.55
N ILE A 56 10.99 -6.38 -7.39
CA ILE A 56 9.71 -5.92 -7.94
C ILE A 56 8.71 -5.68 -6.80
N LEU A 57 8.64 -6.57 -5.83
CA LEU A 57 7.71 -6.43 -4.71
C LEU A 57 7.97 -5.15 -3.90
N ILE A 58 9.23 -4.87 -3.56
CA ILE A 58 9.62 -3.74 -2.71
C ILE A 58 9.61 -2.41 -3.45
N PHE A 59 10.15 -2.36 -4.67
CA PHE A 59 10.31 -1.11 -5.39
C PHE A 59 9.12 -0.76 -6.29
N TRP A 60 8.28 -1.74 -6.64
CA TRP A 60 7.08 -1.53 -7.45
C TRP A 60 5.81 -1.67 -6.62
N LEU A 61 5.54 -2.87 -6.10
CA LEU A 61 4.23 -3.17 -5.52
C LEU A 61 3.96 -2.45 -4.19
N ILE A 62 4.92 -2.47 -3.26
CA ILE A 62 4.82 -1.83 -1.94
C ILE A 62 4.59 -0.32 -2.00
N PRO A 63 5.32 0.49 -2.80
CA PRO A 63 5.08 1.92 -2.87
C PRO A 63 3.68 2.24 -3.39
N ILE A 64 3.24 1.53 -4.43
CA ILE A 64 1.91 1.72 -5.01
C ILE A 64 0.83 1.35 -3.98
N LEU A 65 1.03 0.28 -3.23
CA LEU A 65 0.10 -0.18 -2.19
C LEU A 65 0.05 0.78 -1.00
N SER A 66 1.20 1.28 -0.55
CA SER A 66 1.28 2.31 0.49
C SER A 66 0.47 3.56 0.12
N ILE A 67 0.61 4.03 -1.13
CA ILE A 67 -0.16 5.17 -1.63
C ILE A 67 -1.67 4.87 -1.62
N CYS A 68 -2.07 3.67 -2.03
CA CYS A 68 -3.46 3.24 -2.02
C CYS A 68 -4.07 3.25 -0.61
N ILE A 69 -3.35 2.68 0.36
CA ILE A 69 -3.77 2.69 1.78
C ILE A 69 -3.94 4.12 2.28
N ILE A 70 -3.05 5.04 1.90
CA ILE A 70 -3.16 6.43 2.33
C ILE A 70 -4.38 7.10 1.69
N PHE A 71 -4.63 6.93 0.39
CA PHE A 71 -5.85 7.45 -0.26
C PHE A 71 -7.13 6.89 0.36
N LEU A 72 -7.16 5.59 0.66
CA LEU A 72 -8.28 4.97 1.35
C LEU A 72 -8.48 5.61 2.73
N ASN A 73 -7.43 5.72 3.54
CA ASN A 73 -7.50 6.37 4.86
C ASN A 73 -8.05 7.80 4.78
N VAL A 74 -7.66 8.57 3.76
CA VAL A 74 -8.15 9.92 3.52
C VAL A 74 -9.66 9.95 3.24
N ILE A 75 -10.13 9.10 2.32
CA ILE A 75 -11.57 9.02 1.96
C ILE A 75 -12.39 8.57 3.17
N ILE A 76 -11.89 7.60 3.92
CA ILE A 76 -12.55 7.07 5.12
C ILE A 76 -12.61 8.14 6.21
N SER A 77 -11.49 8.85 6.45
CA SER A 77 -11.44 9.97 7.40
C SER A 77 -12.39 11.11 7.04
N ALA A 78 -12.69 11.31 5.75
CA ALA A 78 -13.66 12.31 5.30
C ALA A 78 -15.12 11.83 5.47
N ARG A 79 -15.39 10.52 5.44
CA ARG A 79 -16.73 9.95 5.58
C ARG A 79 -17.12 9.59 7.01
N VAL A 80 -16.18 9.30 7.89
CA VAL A 80 -16.46 8.59 9.15
C VAL A 80 -15.79 9.28 10.32
N LYS A 81 -16.59 9.63 11.34
CA LYS A 81 -16.12 10.32 12.56
C LYS A 81 -15.61 9.38 13.67
N THR A 82 -15.55 8.05 13.48
CA THR A 82 -15.47 7.12 14.62
C THR A 82 -14.50 5.94 14.42
N PHE A 83 -13.64 5.71 15.44
CA PHE A 83 -12.52 4.75 15.51
C PHE A 83 -12.84 3.27 15.18
N GLN A 84 -14.12 2.88 15.16
CA GLN A 84 -14.54 1.48 15.03
C GLN A 84 -14.41 0.96 13.58
N GLU A 85 -14.59 1.83 12.58
CA GLU A 85 -14.44 1.44 11.17
C GLU A 85 -12.98 1.22 10.76
N ALA A 86 -12.02 1.88 11.41
CA ALA A 86 -10.59 1.70 11.14
C ALA A 86 -10.13 0.25 11.40
N TYR A 87 -10.68 -0.40 12.43
CA TYR A 87 -10.41 -1.81 12.71
C TYR A 87 -11.05 -2.75 11.69
N GLN A 88 -12.28 -2.44 11.27
CA GLN A 88 -13.02 -3.24 10.29
C GLN A 88 -12.37 -3.19 8.90
N LEU A 89 -11.84 -2.03 8.53
CA LEU A 89 -11.07 -1.83 7.31
C LEU A 89 -9.70 -2.51 7.36
N GLY A 90 -9.02 -2.46 8.50
CA GLY A 90 -7.80 -3.25 8.73
C GLY A 90 -8.05 -4.74 8.49
N GLY A 91 -9.14 -5.28 9.04
CA GLY A 91 -9.55 -6.66 8.79
C GLY A 91 -9.86 -6.95 7.31
N MET A 92 -10.52 -6.02 6.62
CA MET A 92 -10.87 -6.18 5.20
C MET A 92 -9.65 -6.22 4.28
N VAL A 93 -8.58 -5.48 4.61
CA VAL A 93 -7.31 -5.49 3.84
C VAL A 93 -6.50 -6.77 4.10
N VAL A 94 -6.60 -7.35 5.29
CA VAL A 94 -5.88 -8.58 5.65
C VAL A 94 -6.45 -9.80 4.92
N LEU A 95 -7.76 -9.84 4.65
CA LEU A 95 -8.42 -10.98 3.98
C LEU A 95 -7.81 -11.31 2.59
N PRO A 96 -7.64 -10.37 1.65
CA PRO A 96 -6.95 -10.63 0.38
C PRO A 96 -5.53 -11.17 0.56
N ILE A 97 -4.80 -10.67 1.57
CA ILE A 97 -3.43 -11.10 1.84
C ILE A 97 -3.43 -12.57 2.29
N LEU A 98 -4.34 -12.95 3.18
CA LEU A 98 -4.49 -14.35 3.61
C LEU A 98 -4.90 -15.26 2.45
N LEU A 99 -5.79 -14.81 1.57
CA LEU A 99 -6.20 -15.56 0.38
C LEU A 99 -5.01 -15.79 -0.57
N LEU A 100 -4.15 -14.78 -0.76
CA LEU A 100 -2.93 -14.90 -1.55
C LEU A 100 -1.95 -15.90 -0.91
N MET A 101 -1.79 -15.87 0.41
CA MET A 101 -0.94 -16.83 1.12
C MET A 101 -1.47 -18.27 0.98
N ALA A 102 -2.78 -18.47 1.15
CA ALA A 102 -3.42 -19.77 0.95
C ALA A 102 -3.25 -20.28 -0.50
N SER A 103 -3.32 -19.36 -1.48
CA SER A 103 -3.11 -19.69 -2.89
C SER A 103 -1.68 -20.12 -3.21
N GLN A 104 -0.68 -19.59 -2.47
CA GLN A 104 0.70 -20.04 -2.60
C GLN A 104 0.92 -21.43 -1.99
N LEU A 105 0.35 -21.69 -0.82
CA LEU A 105 0.48 -23.00 -0.15
C LEU A 105 -0.15 -24.14 -0.95
N THR A 106 -1.25 -23.85 -1.64
CA THR A 106 -1.94 -24.81 -2.51
C THR A 106 -1.29 -24.97 -3.89
N GLY A 107 -0.31 -24.12 -4.23
CA GLY A 107 0.35 -24.11 -5.54
C GLY A 107 -0.50 -23.54 -6.67
N PHE A 108 -1.67 -22.97 -6.37
CA PHE A 108 -2.58 -22.39 -7.36
C PHE A 108 -2.00 -21.11 -7.99
N LEU A 109 -1.31 -20.29 -7.20
CA LEU A 109 -0.66 -19.07 -7.66
C LEU A 109 0.75 -18.97 -7.08
N PHE A 110 1.76 -19.03 -7.95
CA PHE A 110 3.13 -18.68 -7.60
C PHE A 110 3.37 -17.19 -7.88
N LEU A 111 3.89 -16.47 -6.88
CA LEU A 111 4.29 -15.07 -7.06
C LEU A 111 5.56 -14.98 -7.92
N ASN A 112 5.37 -15.03 -9.23
CA ASN A 112 6.38 -14.74 -10.23
C ASN A 112 6.44 -13.22 -10.49
N GLY A 113 7.58 -12.71 -10.94
CA GLY A 113 7.78 -11.30 -11.28
C GLY A 113 6.71 -10.74 -12.22
N TRP A 114 6.23 -11.54 -13.17
CA TRP A 114 5.11 -11.17 -14.06
C TRP A 114 3.79 -10.94 -13.31
N VAL A 115 3.44 -11.82 -12.37
CA VAL A 115 2.21 -11.69 -11.56
C VAL A 115 2.30 -10.46 -10.65
N LEU A 116 3.46 -10.26 -10.02
CA LEU A 116 3.73 -9.08 -9.18
C LEU A 116 3.64 -7.78 -9.98
N PHE A 117 4.17 -7.77 -11.20
CA PHE A 117 4.10 -6.61 -12.07
C PHE A 117 2.67 -6.27 -12.46
N LEU A 118 1.87 -7.27 -12.86
CA LEU A 118 0.45 -7.13 -13.17
C LEU A 118 -0.35 -6.63 -11.96
N MET A 119 -0.13 -7.20 -10.78
CA MET A 119 -0.77 -6.74 -9.54
C MET A 119 -0.46 -5.27 -9.26
N GLY A 120 0.81 -4.86 -9.41
CA GLY A 120 1.23 -3.47 -9.25
C GLY A 120 0.55 -2.55 -10.27
N GLY A 121 0.41 -3.00 -11.53
CA GLY A 121 -0.31 -2.27 -12.58
C GLY A 121 -1.80 -2.08 -12.27
N ILE A 122 -2.47 -3.14 -11.80
CA ILE A 122 -3.89 -3.07 -11.37
C ILE A 122 -4.03 -2.09 -10.21
N LEU A 123 -3.14 -2.16 -9.21
CA LEU A 123 -3.15 -1.26 -8.06
C LEU A 123 -2.90 0.20 -8.47
N LEU A 124 -2.02 0.44 -9.45
CA LEU A 124 -1.81 1.76 -10.03
C LEU A 124 -3.09 2.29 -10.69
N ALA A 125 -3.79 1.47 -11.48
CA ALA A 125 -5.06 1.86 -12.09
C ALA A 125 -6.11 2.23 -11.03
N VAL A 126 -6.19 1.45 -9.94
CA VAL A 126 -7.05 1.76 -8.78
C VAL A 126 -6.67 3.09 -8.12
N ASN A 127 -5.37 3.35 -7.94
CA ASN A 127 -4.88 4.63 -7.40
C ASN A 127 -5.26 5.82 -8.29
N LEU A 128 -5.10 5.69 -9.61
CA LEU A 128 -5.49 6.74 -10.57
C LEU A 128 -7.00 6.99 -10.51
N TRP A 129 -7.80 5.93 -10.41
CA TRP A 129 -9.24 6.04 -10.25
C TRP A 129 -9.64 6.72 -8.93
N LEU A 130 -9.02 6.35 -7.82
CA LEU A 130 -9.21 6.99 -6.51
C LEU A 130 -8.88 8.50 -6.56
N LEU A 131 -7.78 8.87 -7.20
CA LEU A 131 -7.39 10.27 -7.40
C LEU A 131 -8.46 11.06 -8.17
N GLN A 132 -9.00 10.49 -9.24
CA GLN A 132 -10.09 11.13 -10.01
C GLN A 132 -11.36 11.31 -9.17
N VAL A 133 -11.70 10.32 -8.34
CA VAL A 133 -12.82 10.43 -7.42
C VAL A 133 -12.56 11.60 -6.46
N ILE A 134 -11.43 11.60 -5.74
CA ILE A 134 -11.07 12.65 -4.77
C ILE A 134 -11.09 14.04 -5.40
N SER A 135 -10.52 14.21 -6.61
CA SER A 135 -10.53 15.49 -7.33
C SER A 135 -11.95 15.99 -7.58
N LYS A 136 -12.85 15.11 -8.05
CA LYS A 136 -14.26 15.46 -8.29
C LYS A 136 -15.01 15.88 -7.03
N TRP A 137 -14.64 15.37 -5.85
CA TRP A 137 -15.22 15.81 -4.58
C TRP A 137 -14.74 17.21 -4.20
N ASN A 138 -13.47 17.53 -4.46
CA ASN A 138 -12.88 18.83 -4.16
C ASN A 138 -13.49 19.96 -5.02
N ASP A 139 -13.78 19.69 -6.29
CA ASP A 139 -14.38 20.70 -7.20
C ASP A 139 -15.81 21.09 -6.80
N ARG A 140 -16.59 20.18 -6.19
CA ARG A 140 -17.98 20.49 -5.75
C ARG A 140 -18.04 21.42 -4.53
N VAL A 141 -17.03 21.37 -3.66
CA VAL A 141 -16.97 22.23 -2.48
C VAL A 141 -16.73 23.69 -2.91
N VAL A 142 -15.84 23.91 -3.89
CA VAL A 142 -15.51 25.24 -4.41
C VAL A 142 -16.68 25.89 -5.17
N LEU A 143 -17.53 25.10 -5.83
CA LEU A 143 -18.71 25.62 -6.53
C LEU A 143 -19.84 26.08 -5.60
N THR A 144 -19.91 25.52 -4.37
CA THR A 144 -20.92 25.91 -3.38
C THR A 144 -20.52 27.20 -2.66
N GLU A 145 -19.22 27.42 -2.45
CA GLU A 145 -18.69 28.67 -1.85
C GLU A 145 -18.79 29.88 -2.78
N ARG A 146 -18.81 29.70 -4.11
CA ARG A 146 -18.97 30.80 -5.07
C ARG A 146 -20.41 31.31 -5.23
N GLN A 147 -21.38 30.67 -4.59
CA GLN A 147 -22.80 31.06 -4.66
C GLN A 147 -23.35 31.70 -3.38
N ILE A 148 -22.49 31.97 -2.38
CA ILE A 148 -22.85 32.66 -1.12
C ILE A 148 -22.12 33.99 -1.04
#